data_AF-A0A523S986-F1
#
_entry.id   AF-A0A523S986-F1
#
_cell.length_a   1.000
_cell.length_b   1.000
_cell.length_c   1.000
_cell.angle_alpha   90.00
_cell.angle_beta   90.00
_cell.angle_gamma   90.00
#
_symmetry.space_group_name_H-M   'P 1'
#
loop_
_entity.id
_entity.type
_entity.pdbx_description
1 polymer ?
#
loop_
_entity_poly.entity_id
_entity_poly.type
_entity_poly.pdbx_seq_one_letter_code
_entity_poly.pdbx_strand_id
1 'polypeptide(L)' 'MKEITLYIDGTEVKAKEGMSVLEAARSAGIEIPTLCYHEALSPYGACLLCIVEIANTTNNGVSALL' A
#
# COMPACT_ATOMS: atom_id res chain seq x y z
N MET A 1 6.58 -16.60 6.90
CA MET A 1 5.89 -15.59 6.07
C MET A 1 6.82 -15.24 4.93
N LYS A 2 6.33 -15.28 3.68
CA LYS A 2 7.13 -15.02 2.49
C LYS A 2 7.33 -13.51 2.31
N GLU A 3 8.55 -13.09 1.98
CA GLU A 3 8.86 -11.70 1.60
C GLU A 3 8.52 -11.48 0.12
N ILE A 4 7.94 -10.32 -0.19
CA ILE A 4 7.52 -9.89 -1.52
C ILE A 4 8.13 -8.53 -1.80
N THR A 5 8.80 -8.39 -2.94
CA THR A 5 9.30 -7.10 -3.42
C THR A 5 8.28 -6.45 -4.33
N LEU A 6 7.95 -5.19 -4.08
CA LEU A 6 7.08 -4.36 -4.90
C LEU A 6 7.64 -2.93 -4.98
N TYR A 7 7.13 -2.14 -5.92
CA TYR A 7 7.55 -0.75 -6.09
C TYR A 7 6.38 0.18 -5.80
N ILE A 8 6.58 1.16 -4.92
CA ILE A 8 5.60 2.23 -4.64
C ILE A 8 6.23 3.55 -5.09
N ASP A 9 5.63 4.21 -6.07
CA ASP A 9 6.14 5.46 -6.65
C ASP A 9 7.63 5.41 -7.04
N GLY A 10 8.04 4.27 -7.61
CA GLY A 10 9.43 4.01 -8.03
C GLY A 10 10.37 3.60 -6.89
N THR A 11 9.92 3.59 -5.65
CA THR A 11 10.70 3.15 -4.48
C THR A 11 10.52 1.65 -4.27
N GLU A 12 11.63 0.90 -4.16
CA GLU A 12 11.58 -0.53 -3.81
C GLU A 12 11.13 -0.70 -2.35
N VAL A 13 10.09 -1.51 -2.14
CA VAL A 13 9.51 -1.81 -0.83
C VAL A 13 9.46 -3.31 -0.62
N LYS A 14 9.95 -3.75 0.55
CA LYS A 14 9.85 -5.13 1.01
C LYS A 14 8.59 -5.30 1.86
N ALA A 15 7.61 -6.03 1.33
CA ALA A 15 6.39 -6.37 2.05
C ALA A 15 6.40 -7.84 2.48
N LYS A 16 5.53 -8.18 3.42
CA LYS A 16 5.24 -9.56 3.80
C LYS A 16 3.96 -10.00 3.13
N GLU A 17 3.89 -11.27 2.74
CA GLU A 17 2.63 -11.87 2.30
C GLU A 17 1.53 -11.65 3.36
N GLY A 18 0.36 -11.18 2.91
CA GLY A 18 -0.77 -10.80 3.76
C GLY A 18 -0.80 -9.33 4.21
N MET A 19 0.28 -8.58 3.98
CA MET A 19 0.31 -7.14 4.22
C MET A 19 -0.51 -6.41 3.15
N SER A 20 -1.28 -5.41 3.56
CA SER A 20 -1.98 -4.52 2.64
C SER A 20 -1.01 -3.50 2.00
N VAL A 21 -1.44 -2.92 0.87
CA VAL A 21 -0.67 -1.84 0.21
C VAL A 21 -0.46 -0.64 1.13
N LEU A 22 -1.48 -0.28 1.93
CA LEU A 22 -1.40 0.83 2.90
C LEU A 22 -0.33 0.57 3.98
N GLU A 23 -0.24 -0.65 4.48
CA GLU A 23 0.79 -1.05 5.46
C GLU A 23 2.19 -1.08 4.84
N ALA A 24 2.31 -1.58 3.61
CA ALA A 24 3.58 -1.60 2.89
C ALA A 24 4.09 -0.16 2.64
N ALA A 25 3.21 0.74 2.18
CA ALA A 25 3.53 2.16 1.98
C ALA A 25 4.03 2.82 3.28
N ARG A 26 3.29 2.67 4.39
CA ARG A 26 3.69 3.21 5.69
C ARG A 26 5.01 2.65 6.20
N SER A 27 5.25 1.36 5.99
CA SER A 27 6.53 0.74 6.38
C SER A 27 7.74 1.33 5.65
N ALA A 28 7.51 1.91 4.46
CA ALA A 28 8.49 2.62 3.66
C ALA A 28 8.51 4.14 3.89
N GLY A 29 7.69 4.66 4.83
CA GLY A 29 7.57 6.09 5.10
C GLY A 29 6.74 6.86 4.08
N ILE A 30 5.97 6.16 3.23
CA ILE A 30 5.06 6.77 2.24
C ILE A 30 3.69 6.92 2.90
N GLU A 31 3.29 8.16 3.14
CA GLU A 31 2.02 8.49 3.78
C GLU A 31 0.88 8.53 2.75
N ILE A 32 -0.10 7.64 2.92
CA ILE A 32 -1.36 7.63 2.17
C ILE A 32 -2.48 8.02 3.13
N PRO A 33 -3.27 9.07 2.84
CA PRO A 33 -4.31 9.54 3.73
C PRO A 33 -5.40 8.49 3.90
N THR A 34 -5.90 8.40 5.12
CA THR A 34 -7.02 7.52 5.47
C THR A 34 -7.78 8.08 6.66
N LEU A 35 -9.10 7.90 6.64
CA LEU A 35 -9.97 8.26 7.76
C LEU A 35 -10.64 7.05 8.40
N CYS A 36 -10.84 5.95 7.64
CA CYS A 36 -11.57 4.78 8.11
C CYS A 36 -10.69 3.58 8.46
N TYR A 37 -9.36 3.71 8.38
CA TYR A 37 -8.41 2.65 8.75
C TYR A 37 -7.82 2.90 10.14
N HIS A 38 -7.79 1.86 10.96
CA HIS A 38 -7.09 1.83 12.24
C HIS A 38 -6.57 0.40 12.48
N GLU A 39 -5.35 0.25 12.98
CA GLU A 39 -4.67 -1.07 13.12
C GLU A 39 -5.43 -2.06 14.02
N ALA A 40 -6.13 -1.55 15.03
CA ALA A 40 -6.92 -2.36 15.96
C ALA A 40 -8.32 -2.75 15.43
N LEU A 41 -8.70 -2.31 14.22
CA LEU A 41 -10.02 -2.54 13.64
C LEU A 41 -9.91 -3.23 12.29
N SER A 42 -10.96 -3.94 11.89
CA SER A 42 -11.03 -4.52 10.55
C SER A 42 -11.10 -3.41 9.48
N PRO A 43 -10.38 -3.56 8.35
CA PRO A 43 -10.47 -2.61 7.25
C PRO A 43 -11.88 -2.49 6.67
N TYR A 44 -12.37 -1.26 6.48
CA TYR A 44 -13.75 -1.00 6.00
C TYR A 44 -13.83 -0.41 4.58
N GLY A 45 -12.91 0.48 4.21
CA GLY A 45 -12.85 1.05 2.85
C GLY A 45 -13.85 2.17 2.52
N ALA A 46 -14.51 2.80 3.50
CA ALA A 46 -15.54 3.81 3.23
C ALA A 46 -15.03 5.22 2.87
N CYS A 47 -13.84 5.62 3.34
CA CYS A 47 -13.37 6.99 3.10
C CYS A 47 -12.84 7.23 1.69
N LEU A 48 -12.47 6.17 0.97
CA LEU A 48 -11.89 6.20 -0.38
C LEU A 48 -10.64 7.10 -0.55
N LEU A 49 -10.02 7.56 0.54
CA LEU A 49 -8.82 8.40 0.48
C LEU A 49 -7.54 7.60 0.17
N CYS A 50 -7.53 6.31 0.48
CA CYS A 50 -6.37 5.44 0.24
C CYS A 50 -6.47 4.67 -1.09
N ILE A 51 -7.10 5.26 -2.10
CA ILE A 51 -7.14 4.71 -3.45
C ILE A 51 -5.77 4.87 -4.10
N VAL A 52 -5.32 3.83 -4.79
CA VAL A 52 -4.05 3.81 -5.50
C VAL A 52 -4.26 3.23 -6.90
N GLU A 53 -3.39 3.59 -7.83
CA GLU A 53 -3.32 2.99 -9.15
C GLU A 53 -2.32 1.82 -9.14
N ILE A 54 -2.67 0.73 -9.83
CA ILE A 54 -1.72 -0.36 -10.07
C ILE A 54 -1.14 -0.18 -11.47
N ALA A 55 0.16 0.05 -11.53
CA ALA A 55 0.86 0.20 -12.80
C ALA A 55 1.02 -1.17 -13.46
N ASN A 56 0.38 -1.38 -14.62
CA ASN A 56 0.51 -2.58 -15.45
C ASN A 56 1.84 -2.64 -16.23
N THR A 57 2.93 -2.19 -15.61
CA THR A 57 4.26 -2.53 -16.10
C THR A 57 4.59 -3.91 -15.54
N THR A 58 5.32 -4.74 -16.25
CA THR A 58 5.63 -6.15 -15.95
C THR A 58 6.24 -6.47 -14.57
N ASN A 59 6.36 -5.49 -13.67
CA ASN A 59 6.94 -5.54 -12.34
C ASN A 59 6.04 -4.81 -11.33
N ASN A 60 5.27 -5.54 -10.50
CA ASN A 60 4.67 -5.16 -9.21
C ASN A 60 4.60 -3.66 -8.83
N GLY A 61 4.07 -2.80 -9.70
CA GLY A 61 4.11 -1.35 -9.54
C GLY A 61 2.82 -0.82 -8.94
N VAL A 62 2.93 0.00 -7.91
CA VAL A 62 1.82 0.71 -7.27
C VAL A 62 2.13 2.20 -7.30
N SER A 63 1.17 3.03 -7.68
CA SER A 63 1.27 4.48 -7.56
C SER A 63 0.18 5.03 -6.67
N ALA A 64 0.56 5.80 -5.65
CA ALA A 64 -0.40 6.49 -4.81
C ALA A 64 -0.85 7.75 -5.54
N LEU A 65 -2.11 7.79 -5.99
CA LEU A 65 -2.69 9.00 -6.57
C LEU A 65 -3.03 9.95 -5.43
N LEU A 66 -2.21 10.99 -5.25
CA LEU A 66 -2.47 12.13 -4.36
C LEU A 66 -2.25 13.45 -5.09
#